data_AF-A0A1M5GER4-F1
#
_entry.id   AF-A0A1M5GER4-F1
#
_cell.length_a   1.000
_cell.length_b   1.000
_cell.length_c   1.000
_cell.angle_alpha   90.00
_cell.angle_beta   90.00
_cell.angle_gamma   90.00
#
_symmetry.space_group_name_H-M   'P 1'
#
loop_
_entity.id
_entity.type
_entity.pdbx_description
1 polymer ?
#
loop_
_entity_poly.entity_id
_entity_poly.type
_entity_poly.pdbx_seq_one_letter_code
_entity_poly.pdbx_strand_id
1 'polypeptide(L)'
;MLIANKGIETDTFYIPPFDLNAGEIVVLNLFSGAHFNKTEMFLKDIFCGRTQNENVTVHQHLTFAEHFFEPKIRRIFYPVTVGEYLKKNTNSDSPYATN
;
A
#
# COMPACT_ATOMS: atom_id res chain seq x y z
N MET A 1 -15.86 -5.77 -0.53
CA MET A 1 -14.97 -5.79 0.62
C MET A 1 -13.62 -6.39 0.23
N LEU A 2 -12.54 -5.67 0.53
CA LEU A 2 -11.14 -6.02 0.25
C LEU A 2 -10.43 -6.44 1.54
N ILE A 3 -10.55 -5.64 2.60
CA ILE A 3 -10.03 -5.92 3.94
C ILE A 3 -11.14 -5.70 4.96
N ALA A 4 -11.18 -6.56 5.97
CA ALA A 4 -11.86 -6.28 7.23
C ALA A 4 -10.82 -6.33 8.37
N ASN A 5 -10.62 -5.23 9.08
CA ASN A 5 -9.72 -5.11 10.22
C ASN A 5 -10.53 -4.81 11.49
N LYS A 6 -10.51 -5.73 12.45
CA LYS A 6 -11.15 -5.59 13.77
C LYS A 6 -10.30 -4.82 14.78
N GLY A 7 -9.15 -4.31 14.36
CA GLY A 7 -8.17 -3.61 15.19
C GLY A 7 -6.90 -4.42 15.33
N ILE A 8 -5.74 -3.75 15.28
CA ILE A 8 -4.43 -4.37 15.49
C ILE A 8 -3.80 -3.70 16.70
N GLU A 9 -3.67 -4.43 17.78
CA GLU A 9 -3.00 -3.96 18.99
C GLU A 9 -1.66 -4.70 19.13
N THR A 10 -0.61 -3.94 19.40
CA THR A 10 0.74 -4.45 19.67
C THR A 10 1.30 -3.73 20.89
N ASP A 11 2.42 -4.22 21.43
CA ASP A 11 3.12 -3.56 22.54
C ASP A 11 3.57 -2.12 22.22
N THR A 12 3.59 -1.72 20.94
CA THR A 12 4.20 -0.46 20.48
C THR A 12 3.23 0.48 19.78
N PHE A 13 2.11 -0.02 19.25
CA PHE A 13 1.12 0.79 18.56
C PHE A 13 -0.24 0.09 18.47
N TYR A 14 -1.26 0.89 18.20
CA TYR A 14 -2.63 0.46 17.97
C TYR A 14 -3.15 1.01 16.63
N ILE A 15 -3.74 0.13 15.82
CA ILE A 15 -4.49 0.49 14.61
C ILE A 15 -5.98 0.26 14.93
N PRO A 16 -6.84 1.29 14.82
CA PRO A 16 -8.26 1.13 15.06
C PRO A 16 -8.93 0.23 14.02
N PRO A 17 -10.12 -0.33 14.33
CA PRO A 17 -10.88 -1.14 13.39
C PRO A 17 -11.28 -0.32 12.16
N PHE A 18 -11.25 -0.95 10.99
CA PHE A 18 -11.78 -0.40 9.75
C PHE A 18 -12.10 -1.50 8.75
N ASP A 19 -13.04 -1.22 7.85
CA ASP A 19 -13.29 -2.03 6.66
C ASP A 19 -12.86 -1.24 5.42
N LEU A 20 -12.32 -1.94 4.42
CA LEU A 20 -11.93 -1.36 3.14
C LEU A 20 -12.70 -2.04 2.02
N ASN A 21 -13.49 -1.27 1.27
CA ASN A 21 -14.15 -1.72 0.05
C ASN A 21 -13.45 -1.24 -1.22
N ALA A 22 -13.82 -1.83 -2.35
CA ALA A 22 -13.30 -1.43 -3.64
C ALA A 22 -13.72 0.01 -3.96
N GLY A 23 -12.77 0.85 -4.35
CA GLY A 23 -12.99 2.29 -4.61
C GLY A 23 -12.83 3.19 -3.38
N GLU A 24 -12.66 2.61 -2.18
CA GLU A 24 -12.36 3.38 -0.97
C GLU A 24 -10.85 3.52 -0.75
N ILE A 25 -10.47 4.56 0.01
CA ILE A 25 -9.09 4.82 0.41
C ILE A 25 -9.05 4.92 1.93
N VAL A 26 -8.16 4.15 2.55
CA VAL A 26 -7.83 4.24 3.98
C VAL A 26 -6.41 4.79 4.11
N VAL A 27 -6.24 5.84 4.91
CA VAL A 27 -4.94 6.45 5.19
C VAL A 27 -4.55 6.14 6.64
N LEU A 28 -3.47 5.37 6.80
CA LEU A 28 -2.88 5.07 8.11
C LEU A 28 -1.72 6.04 8.37
N ASN A 29 -1.88 6.94 9.33
CA ASN A 29 -0.82 7.86 9.71
C ASN A 29 0.15 7.20 10.70
N LEU A 30 1.20 6.58 10.16
CA LEU A 30 2.34 6.13 10.93
C LEU A 30 3.25 7.34 11.11
N PHE A 31 3.32 7.90 12.33
CA PHE A 31 4.20 9.04 12.64
C PHE A 31 5.62 8.83 12.06
N SER A 32 6.28 9.90 11.62
CA SER A 32 7.51 9.77 10.81
C SER A 32 8.75 9.38 11.63
N GLY A 33 9.59 8.47 11.09
CA GLY A 33 10.94 8.20 11.58
C GLY A 33 11.52 6.88 11.06
N ALA A 34 12.85 6.71 11.12
CA ALA A 34 13.52 5.49 10.65
C ALA A 34 13.05 4.21 11.38
N HIS A 35 12.54 4.35 12.60
CA HIS A 35 12.01 3.25 13.40
C HIS A 35 10.67 2.70 12.87
N PHE A 36 9.93 3.46 12.05
CA PHE A 36 8.62 3.08 11.55
C PHE A 36 8.64 2.19 10.31
N ASN A 37 9.79 2.00 9.67
CA ASN A 37 9.93 1.08 8.54
C ASN A 37 9.53 -0.36 8.96
N LYS A 38 9.87 -0.78 10.19
CA LYS A 38 9.45 -2.09 10.70
C LYS A 38 7.93 -2.19 10.83
N THR A 39 7.28 -1.14 11.32
CA THR A 39 5.81 -1.08 11.44
C THR A 39 5.15 -1.08 10.06
N GLU A 40 5.68 -0.32 9.11
CA GLU A 40 5.20 -0.31 7.72
C GLU A 40 5.31 -1.68 7.07
N MET A 41 6.47 -2.36 7.18
CA MET A 41 6.65 -3.71 6.65
C MET A 41 5.75 -4.74 7.33
N PHE A 42 5.57 -4.63 8.66
CA PHE A 42 4.64 -5.48 9.40
C PHE A 42 3.20 -5.33 8.90
N LEU A 43 2.72 -4.09 8.75
CA LEU A 43 1.38 -3.81 8.23
C LEU A 43 1.25 -4.22 6.77
N LYS A 44 2.29 -4.01 5.95
CA LYS A 44 2.35 -4.48 4.56
C LYS A 44 2.13 -5.99 4.50
N ASP A 45 2.86 -6.76 5.30
CA ASP A 45 2.78 -8.21 5.24
C ASP A 45 1.41 -8.72 5.70
N ILE A 46 0.77 -8.08 6.68
CA ILE A 46 -0.60 -8.40 7.09
C ILE A 46 -1.61 -8.07 5.97
N PHE A 47 -1.63 -6.82 5.50
CA PHE A 47 -2.66 -6.36 4.55
C PHE A 47 -2.49 -6.91 3.14
N CYS A 48 -1.28 -7.35 2.76
CA CYS A 48 -1.04 -8.08 1.52
C CYS A 48 -1.30 -9.60 1.66
N GLY A 49 -1.66 -10.08 2.86
CA GLY A 49 -1.95 -11.48 3.13
C GLY A 49 -0.73 -12.40 3.19
N ARG A 50 0.47 -11.85 3.40
CA ARG A 50 1.72 -12.64 3.60
C ARG A 50 1.80 -13.22 5.01
N THR A 51 1.29 -12.48 5.99
CA THR A 51 1.22 -12.88 7.40
C THR A 51 -0.24 -12.91 7.83
N GLN A 52 -0.68 -14.00 8.43
CA GLN A 52 -2.02 -14.08 9.00
C GLN A 52 -2.09 -13.31 10.32
N ASN A 53 -3.18 -12.57 10.53
CA ASN A 53 -3.51 -11.91 11.78
C ASN A 53 -4.97 -12.22 12.11
N GLU A 54 -5.24 -12.62 13.35
CA GLU A 54 -6.58 -13.03 13.80
C GLU A 54 -7.66 -11.95 13.67
N ASN A 55 -7.25 -10.68 13.72
CA ASN A 55 -8.14 -9.53 13.63
C ASN A 55 -8.24 -8.96 12.21
N VAL A 56 -7.48 -9.48 11.23
CA VAL A 56 -7.50 -8.99 9.86
C VAL A 56 -7.88 -10.10 8.89
N THR A 57 -8.97 -9.89 8.17
CA THR A 57 -9.39 -10.75 7.06
C THR A 57 -9.12 -10.03 5.74
N VAL A 58 -8.23 -10.60 4.92
CA VAL A 58 -7.95 -10.13 3.56
C VAL A 58 -8.77 -10.97 2.58
N HIS A 59 -9.79 -10.35 1.97
CA HIS A 59 -10.71 -11.03 1.06
C HIS A 59 -10.18 -11.09 -0.38
N GLN A 60 -9.33 -10.14 -0.76
CA GLN A 60 -8.69 -10.09 -2.07
C GLN A 60 -7.23 -9.71 -1.90
N HIS A 61 -6.36 -10.31 -2.70
CA HIS A 61 -4.94 -10.01 -2.66
C HIS A 61 -4.69 -8.56 -3.06
N LEU A 62 -4.03 -7.80 -2.19
CA LEU A 62 -3.62 -6.43 -2.45
C LEU A 62 -2.14 -6.38 -2.82
N THR A 63 -1.81 -5.52 -3.77
CA THR A 63 -0.43 -5.24 -4.16
C THR A 63 0.07 -4.02 -3.42
N PHE A 64 1.21 -4.16 -2.74
CA PHE A 64 1.90 -3.03 -2.15
C PHE A 64 2.58 -2.20 -3.25
N ALA A 65 2.27 -0.91 -3.29
CA ALA A 65 2.92 0.03 -4.20
C ALA A 65 4.29 0.42 -3.62
N GLU A 66 5.33 -0.30 -4.03
CA GLU A 66 6.72 -0.03 -3.61
C GLU A 66 7.15 1.39 -3.99
N HIS A 67 8.03 1.98 -3.18
CA HIS A 67 8.53 3.33 -3.42
C HIS A 67 9.26 3.38 -4.76
N PHE A 68 8.81 4.28 -5.63
CA PHE A 68 9.43 4.48 -6.94
C PHE A 68 10.75 5.27 -6.78
N PHE A 69 11.86 4.65 -7.19
CA PHE A 69 13.17 5.29 -7.20
C PHE A 69 13.72 5.41 -8.61
N GLU A 70 14.19 6.62 -8.95
CA GLU A 70 14.88 6.87 -10.22
C GLU A 70 16.39 7.03 -10.02
N PRO A 71 17.22 6.30 -10.78
CA PRO A 71 18.65 6.57 -10.83
C PRO A 71 18.93 8.03 -11.21
N LYS A 72 19.91 8.67 -10.56
CA LYS A 72 20.23 10.09 -10.75
C LYS A 72 20.43 10.49 -12.22
N ILE A 73 21.13 9.65 -12.99
CA ILE A 73 21.38 9.89 -14.42
C ILE A 73 20.07 9.95 -15.21
N ARG A 74 19.15 9.00 -14.95
CA ARG A 74 17.84 8.98 -15.59
C ARG A 74 17.04 10.21 -15.22
N ARG A 75 17.01 10.60 -13.95
CA ARG A 75 16.30 11.80 -13.48
C ARG A 75 16.77 13.10 -14.17
N ILE A 76 18.05 13.20 -14.54
CA ILE A 76 18.62 14.39 -15.19
C ILE A 76 18.33 14.42 -16.69
N PHE A 77 18.58 13.30 -17.39
CA PHE A 77 18.54 13.29 -18.86
C PHE A 77 17.21 12.77 -19.43
N TYR A 78 16.50 11.90 -18.71
CA TYR A 78 15.31 11.19 -19.16
C TYR A 78 14.35 10.90 -17.99
N PRO A 79 13.86 11.92 -17.26
CA PRO A 79 12.98 11.72 -16.11
C PRO A 79 11.73 10.96 -16.52
N VAL A 80 11.31 10.01 -15.69
CA VAL A 80 10.07 9.27 -15.92
C VAL A 80 8.88 10.21 -15.84
N THR A 81 8.11 10.26 -16.92
CA THR A 81 6.85 10.99 -16.92
C THR A 81 5.76 10.17 -16.22
N VAL A 82 4.72 10.86 -15.72
CA VAL A 82 3.53 10.19 -15.16
C VAL A 82 2.95 9.19 -16.17
N GLY A 83 2.85 9.56 -17.45
CA GLY A 83 2.35 8.66 -18.50
C GLY A 83 3.21 7.41 -18.69
N GLU A 84 4.55 7.55 -18.69
CA GLU A 84 5.46 6.39 -18.78
C GLU A 84 5.36 5.48 -17.56
N TYR A 85 5.22 6.06 -16.36
CA TYR A 85 5.04 5.31 -15.14
C TYR A 85 3.73 4.51 -15.17
N LEU A 86 2.62 5.18 -15.49
CA LEU A 86 1.30 4.54 -15.54
C LEU A 86 1.28 3.43 -16.59
N LYS A 87 1.77 3.69 -17.81
CA LYS A 87 1.83 2.69 -18.90
C LYS A 87 2.54 1.39 -18.50
N LYS A 88 3.50 1.44 -17.58
CA LYS A 88 4.24 0.25 -17.11
C LYS A 88 3.64 -0.41 -15.87
N ASN A 89 2.91 0.33 -15.04
CA ASN A 89 2.54 -0.12 -13.69
C ASN A 89 1.02 -0.15 -13.44
N THR A 90 0.18 0.32 -14.35
CA THR A 90 -1.28 0.25 -14.21
C THR A 90 -1.89 -0.88 -15.01
N ASN A 91 -3.01 -1.40 -14.51
CA ASN A 91 -3.89 -2.25 -15.30
C ASN A 91 -4.62 -1.39 -16.34
N SER A 92 -4.31 -1.59 -17.62
CA SER A 92 -4.98 -0.89 -18.73
C SER A 92 -6.47 -1.22 -18.85
N ASP A 93 -6.89 -2.36 -18.31
CA ASP A 93 -8.27 -2.83 -18.36
C ASP A 93 -9.08 -2.30 -17.16
N SER A 94 -8.47 -1.50 -16.29
CA SER A 94 -9.17 -0.88 -15.16
C SER A 94 -10.22 0.11 -15.67
N PRO A 95 -11.46 0.09 -15.13
CA PRO A 95 -12.49 1.08 -15.49
C PRO A 95 -12.11 2.51 -15.08
N TYR A 96 -11.04 2.68 -14.29
CA TYR A 96 -10.50 3.96 -13.85
C TYR A 96 -9.25 4.40 -14.63
N ALA A 97 -8.78 3.60 -15.59
CA ALA A 97 -7.69 3.99 -16.49
C ALA A 97 -8.26 4.87 -17.60
N THR A 98 -8.38 6.18 -17.35
CA THR A 98 -8.81 7.14 -18.37
C THR A 98 -7.69 7.42 -19.37
N ASN A 99 -7.98 7.21 -20.65
CA ASN A 99 -7.24 7.78 -21.79
C ASN A 99 -7.47 9.28 -21.91
#